data_AF-A0A554L5U8-F1
#
_entry.id   AF-A0A554L5U8-F1
#
_cell.length_a   1.000
_cell.length_b   1.000
_cell.length_c   1.000
_cell.angle_alpha   90.00
_cell.angle_beta   90.00
_cell.angle_gamma   90.00
#
_symmetry.space_group_name_H-M   'P 1'
#
loop_
_entity.id
_entity.type
_entity.pdbx_description
1 polymer ?
#
loop_
_entity_poly.entity_id
_entity_poly.type
_entity_poly.pdbx_seq_one_letter_code
_entity_poly.pdbx_strand_id
1 'polypeptide(L)'
;MFIGHQQKVSFLFSQIEELRKGEPILRLAAFLFYVQELEFHLLILITNLEEVHRMEPKLIGMKPDNSSFKSINSYKKEKELFDMTLGEKKNEVDRYLSPVISELKIILGKLNKLRRRYSHHLFSGLDSWGKVVKDVDEGIELCDKAMSELYKTSEYIKNQTILGKIQNKKV
;
A
#
# COMPACT_ATOMS: atom_id res chain seq x y z
N MET A 1 0.78 -19.12 -9.10
CA MET A 1 1.67 -18.09 -8.52
C MET A 1 1.13 -17.48 -7.21
N PHE A 2 -0.17 -17.53 -6.92
CA PHE A 2 -0.80 -16.91 -5.73
C PHE A 2 -0.56 -17.62 -4.37
N ILE A 3 -0.47 -18.95 -4.32
CA ILE A 3 -0.39 -19.72 -3.05
C ILE A 3 0.92 -19.44 -2.29
N GLY A 4 2.06 -19.44 -2.99
CA GLY A 4 3.36 -19.12 -2.38
C GLY A 4 3.49 -17.64 -1.96
N HIS A 5 2.70 -16.75 -2.56
CA HIS A 5 2.69 -15.33 -2.19
C HIS A 5 1.85 -15.10 -0.92
N GLN A 6 0.67 -15.71 -0.82
CA GLN A 6 -0.14 -15.67 0.41
C GLN A 6 0.59 -16.27 1.61
N GLN A 7 1.34 -17.36 1.44
CA GLN A 7 2.16 -17.93 2.50
C GLN A 7 3.30 -16.99 2.95
N LYS A 8 3.94 -16.28 2.01
CA LYS A 8 4.98 -15.28 2.33
C LYS A 8 4.41 -14.07 3.05
N VAL A 9 3.24 -13.57 2.64
CA VAL A 9 2.54 -12.46 3.31
C VAL A 9 2.12 -12.88 4.72
N SER A 10 1.55 -14.07 4.89
CA SER A 10 1.16 -14.58 6.22
C SER A 10 2.36 -14.75 7.16
N PHE A 11 3.50 -15.21 6.63
CA PHE A 11 4.76 -15.27 7.37
C PHE A 11 5.29 -13.88 7.73
N LEU A 12 5.30 -12.93 6.78
CA LEU A 12 5.69 -11.54 7.05
C LEU A 12 4.83 -10.93 8.16
N PHE A 13 3.51 -11.11 8.09
CA PHE A 13 2.58 -10.63 9.10
C PHE A 13 2.88 -11.21 10.49
N SER A 14 3.06 -12.54 10.60
CA SER A 14 3.39 -13.14 11.90
C SER A 14 4.71 -12.64 12.48
N GLN A 15 5.72 -12.42 11.63
CA GLN A 15 7.00 -11.84 12.05
C GLN A 15 6.86 -10.38 12.48
N ILE A 16 6.03 -9.57 11.81
CA ILE A 16 5.74 -8.19 12.24
C ILE A 16 5.12 -8.20 13.65
N GLU A 17 4.18 -9.11 13.91
CA GLU A 17 3.50 -9.19 15.21
C GLU A 17 4.39 -9.64 16.37
N GLU A 18 5.42 -10.44 16.08
CA GLU A 18 6.45 -10.82 17.04
C GLU A 18 7.43 -9.68 17.28
N LEU A 19 7.95 -9.07 16.21
CA LEU A 19 8.96 -8.03 16.26
C LEU A 19 8.45 -6.73 16.91
N ARG A 20 7.17 -6.39 16.73
CA ARG A 20 6.57 -5.18 17.36
C ARG A 20 6.55 -5.23 18.88
N LYS A 21 6.68 -6.42 19.50
CA LYS A 21 6.75 -6.61 20.96
C LYS A 21 8.17 -6.56 21.51
N GLY A 22 9.17 -6.45 20.63
CA GLY A 22 10.57 -6.49 20.98
C GLY A 22 11.17 -5.14 21.38
N GLU A 23 12.49 -5.15 21.55
CA GLU A 23 13.29 -3.95 21.78
C GLU A 23 13.17 -2.95 20.61
N PRO A 24 13.49 -1.66 20.82
CA PRO A 24 13.40 -0.60 19.79
C PRO A 24 13.86 -1.00 18.38
N ILE A 25 15.01 -1.66 18.24
CA ILE A 25 15.56 -2.05 16.95
C ILE A 25 14.69 -3.10 16.22
N LEU A 26 14.03 -3.98 16.96
CA LEU A 26 13.10 -4.97 16.41
C LEU A 26 11.78 -4.32 15.99
N ARG A 27 11.30 -3.33 16.76
CA ARG A 27 10.13 -2.52 16.36
C ARG A 27 10.40 -1.71 15.10
N LEU A 28 11.61 -1.20 14.93
CA LEU A 28 12.06 -0.56 13.68
C LEU A 28 11.97 -1.52 12.50
N ALA A 29 12.49 -2.74 12.66
CA ALA A 29 12.39 -3.77 11.64
C ALA A 29 10.92 -4.10 11.33
N ALA A 30 10.08 -4.24 12.37
CA ALA A 30 8.64 -4.48 12.21
C ALA A 30 7.97 -3.39 11.36
N PHE A 31 8.22 -2.11 11.65
CA PHE A 31 7.69 -1.01 10.86
C PHE A 31 8.14 -1.06 9.39
N LEU A 32 9.43 -1.31 9.13
CA LEU A 32 9.95 -1.43 7.77
C LEU A 32 9.33 -2.59 7.00
N PHE A 33 9.20 -3.76 7.63
CA PHE A 33 8.52 -4.92 7.03
C PHE A 33 7.04 -4.64 6.78
N TYR A 34 6.37 -3.92 7.68
CA TYR A 34 4.96 -3.61 7.52
C TYR A 34 4.71 -2.62 6.37
N VAL A 35 5.59 -1.62 6.22
CA VAL A 35 5.56 -0.73 5.04
C VAL A 35 5.75 -1.53 3.76
N GLN A 36 6.67 -2.50 3.74
CA GLN A 36 6.91 -3.36 2.58
C GLN A 36 5.69 -4.23 2.24
N GLU A 37 5.03 -4.80 3.25
CA GLU A 37 3.78 -5.54 3.08
C GLU A 37 2.69 -4.65 2.47
N LEU A 38 2.52 -3.45 3.02
CA LEU A 38 1.57 -2.47 2.52
C LEU A 38 1.87 -2.05 1.06
N GLU A 39 3.14 -1.90 0.69
CA GLU A 39 3.54 -1.67 -0.70
C GLU A 39 3.12 -2.80 -1.64
N PHE A 40 3.14 -4.07 -1.19
CA PHE A 40 2.62 -5.20 -1.99
C PHE A 40 1.10 -5.14 -2.15
N HIS A 41 0.38 -4.87 -1.06
CA HIS A 41 -1.08 -4.75 -1.13
C HIS A 41 -1.53 -3.57 -1.99
N LEU A 42 -0.80 -2.45 -1.94
CA LEU A 42 -1.04 -1.29 -2.81
C LEU A 42 -0.83 -1.62 -4.28
N LEU A 43 0.17 -2.43 -4.63
CA LEU A 43 0.36 -2.88 -6.01
C LEU A 43 -0.88 -3.61 -6.53
N ILE A 44 -1.40 -4.56 -5.75
CA ILE A 44 -2.62 -5.31 -6.10
C ILE A 44 -3.80 -4.35 -6.26
N LEU A 45 -3.95 -3.41 -5.32
CA LEU A 45 -5.02 -2.42 -5.38
C LEU A 45 -4.92 -1.55 -6.64
N ILE A 46 -3.74 -0.98 -6.95
CA ILE A 46 -3.53 -0.10 -8.11
C ILE A 46 -3.89 -0.83 -9.40
N THR A 47 -3.44 -2.07 -9.56
CA THR A 47 -3.78 -2.91 -10.72
C THR A 47 -5.29 -3.13 -10.82
N ASN A 48 -5.96 -3.42 -9.70
CA ASN A 48 -7.42 -3.59 -9.69
C ASN A 48 -8.16 -2.28 -10.02
N LEU A 49 -7.72 -1.14 -9.48
CA LEU A 49 -8.30 0.17 -9.76
C LEU A 49 -8.17 0.54 -11.24
N GLU A 50 -7.04 0.22 -11.86
CA GLU A 50 -6.81 0.45 -13.29
C GLU A 50 -7.76 -0.38 -14.15
N GLU A 51 -7.90 -1.67 -13.85
CA GLU A 51 -8.83 -2.55 -14.57
C GLU A 51 -10.28 -2.12 -14.38
N VAL A 52 -10.68 -1.74 -13.16
CA VAL A 52 -12.01 -1.17 -12.92
C VAL A 52 -12.20 0.13 -13.68
N HIS A 53 -11.21 1.03 -13.71
CA HIS A 53 -11.29 2.25 -14.50
C HIS A 53 -11.46 1.96 -16.00
N ARG A 54 -10.77 0.95 -16.51
CA ARG A 54 -10.86 0.54 -17.92
C ARG A 54 -12.23 -0.05 -18.28
N MET A 55 -12.80 -0.86 -17.40
CA MET A 55 -14.07 -1.54 -17.63
C MET A 55 -15.28 -0.65 -17.27
N GLU A 56 -15.15 0.17 -16.23
CA GLU A 56 -16.22 0.93 -15.59
C GLU A 56 -15.74 2.34 -15.17
N PRO A 57 -15.31 3.19 -16.12
CA PRO A 57 -14.67 4.49 -15.82
C PRO A 57 -15.55 5.46 -15.02
N LYS A 58 -16.88 5.26 -15.02
CA LYS A 58 -17.83 6.06 -14.24
C LYS A 58 -17.82 5.72 -12.74
N LEU A 59 -17.42 4.50 -12.36
CA LEU A 59 -17.35 4.08 -10.94
C LEU A 59 -16.06 4.57 -10.29
N ILE A 60 -14.95 4.48 -11.03
CA ILE A 60 -13.65 4.93 -10.58
C ILE A 60 -13.10 5.82 -11.69
N GLY A 61 -13.42 7.11 -11.60
CA GLY A 61 -12.81 8.11 -12.47
C GLY A 61 -11.31 8.23 -12.21
N MET A 62 -10.59 8.80 -13.17
CA MET A 62 -9.18 9.16 -13.01
C MET A 62 -9.01 10.63 -13.36
N LYS A 63 -8.10 11.33 -12.68
CA LYS A 63 -7.73 12.70 -13.05
C LYS A 63 -7.27 12.72 -14.52
N PRO A 64 -7.60 13.78 -15.29
CA PRO A 64 -7.09 13.93 -16.64
C PRO A 64 -5.56 13.88 -16.57
N ASP A 65 -4.98 12.96 -17.32
CA ASP A 65 -3.53 12.82 -17.38
C ASP A 65 -3.02 13.59 -18.61
N ASN A 66 -2.07 14.50 -18.40
CA ASN A 66 -1.36 15.16 -19.49
C ASN A 66 -0.26 14.24 -20.07
N SER A 67 0.02 13.10 -19.43
CA SER A 67 0.91 12.09 -19.97
C SER A 67 0.11 11.09 -20.81
N SER A 68 0.55 10.92 -22.07
CA SER A 68 -0.05 9.97 -23.00
C SER A 68 0.09 8.56 -22.43
N PHE A 69 -1.04 8.00 -21.99
CA PHE A 69 -1.13 6.63 -21.51
C PHE A 69 -0.89 5.69 -22.70
N LYS A 70 0.37 5.40 -23.00
CA LYS A 70 0.70 4.26 -23.84
C LYS A 70 0.24 3.04 -23.06
N SER A 71 -0.66 2.27 -23.65
CA SER A 71 -1.01 0.91 -23.24
C SER A 71 0.28 0.11 -23.04
N ILE A 72 0.83 0.14 -21.83
CA ILE A 72 2.01 -0.63 -21.46
C ILE A 72 1.52 -2.04 -21.17
N ASN A 73 2.14 -2.99 -21.85
CA ASN A 73 1.99 -4.43 -21.64
C ASN A 73 1.92 -4.71 -20.12
N SER A 74 0.85 -5.35 -19.64
CA SER A 74 0.53 -5.46 -18.21
C SER A 74 1.71 -5.97 -17.36
N TYR A 75 2.49 -6.91 -17.92
CA TYR A 75 3.69 -7.45 -17.27
C TYR A 75 4.81 -6.42 -17.04
N LYS A 76 5.02 -5.49 -17.99
CA LYS A 76 6.03 -4.44 -17.84
C LYS A 76 5.61 -3.45 -16.75
N LYS A 77 4.31 -3.14 -16.68
CA LYS A 77 3.75 -2.25 -15.67
C LYS A 77 3.76 -2.87 -14.27
N GLU A 78 3.46 -4.17 -14.14
CA GLU A 78 3.54 -4.87 -12.87
C GLU A 78 4.96 -4.86 -12.29
N LYS A 79 5.97 -5.04 -13.14
CA LYS A 79 7.38 -4.90 -12.75
C LYS A 79 7.72 -3.45 -12.34
N GLU A 80 7.28 -2.45 -13.10
CA GLU A 80 7.47 -1.04 -12.74
C GLU A 80 6.81 -0.71 -11.39
N LEU A 81 5.60 -1.21 -11.13
CA LEU A 81 4.91 -1.03 -9.84
C LEU A 81 5.59 -1.77 -8.69
N PHE A 82 6.22 -2.92 -8.95
CA PHE A 82 6.94 -3.67 -7.94
C PHE A 82 8.13 -2.86 -7.39
N ASP A 83 8.86 -2.21 -8.28
CA ASP A 83 10.06 -1.41 -7.96
C ASP A 83 9.71 -0.04 -7.33
N MET A 84 8.44 0.39 -7.34
CA MET A 84 8.00 1.66 -6.76
C MET A 84 8.05 1.66 -5.23
N THR A 85 8.46 2.78 -4.66
CA THR A 85 8.35 3.09 -3.24
C THR A 85 6.90 3.42 -2.84
N LEU A 86 6.61 3.39 -1.53
CA LEU A 86 5.35 3.85 -0.94
C LEU A 86 4.93 5.24 -1.44
N GLY A 87 5.88 6.16 -1.57
CA GLY A 87 5.61 7.53 -2.02
C GLY A 87 5.10 7.57 -3.46
N GLU A 88 5.66 6.73 -4.34
CA GLU A 88 5.25 6.61 -5.73
C GLU A 88 3.91 5.88 -5.85
N LYS A 89 3.73 4.76 -5.14
CA LYS A 89 2.44 4.04 -5.06
C LYS A 89 1.31 4.91 -4.52
N LYS A 90 1.58 5.74 -3.51
CA LYS A 90 0.64 6.76 -3.02
C LYS A 90 0.23 7.71 -4.16
N ASN A 91 1.19 8.20 -4.93
CA ASN A 91 0.89 9.13 -6.03
C ASN A 91 0.02 8.46 -7.11
N GLU A 92 0.24 7.17 -7.39
CA GLU A 92 -0.61 6.38 -8.28
C GLU A 92 -2.05 6.28 -7.74
N VAL A 93 -2.22 5.94 -6.45
CA VAL A 93 -3.55 5.94 -5.81
C VAL A 93 -4.22 7.31 -5.88
N ASP A 94 -3.45 8.40 -5.73
CA ASP A 94 -3.95 9.78 -5.77
C ASP A 94 -4.55 10.20 -7.13
N ARG A 95 -4.29 9.45 -8.21
CA ARG A 95 -4.84 9.70 -9.56
C ARG A 95 -6.32 9.35 -9.66
N TYR A 96 -6.78 8.34 -8.93
CA TYR A 96 -8.16 7.86 -9.00
C TYR A 96 -9.11 8.77 -8.20
N LEU A 97 -10.31 9.05 -8.69
CA LEU A 97 -11.24 10.01 -8.08
C LEU A 97 -12.33 9.37 -7.20
N SER A 98 -12.15 8.11 -6.79
CA SER A 98 -13.19 7.38 -6.06
C SER A 98 -13.26 7.76 -4.57
N PRO A 99 -14.47 7.99 -4.01
CA PRO A 99 -14.65 8.19 -2.56
C PRO A 99 -14.16 6.99 -1.72
N VAL A 100 -14.21 5.77 -2.26
CA VAL A 100 -13.85 4.55 -1.51
C VAL A 100 -12.38 4.52 -1.08
N ILE A 101 -11.51 5.24 -1.80
CA ILE A 101 -10.08 5.32 -1.50
C ILE A 101 -9.69 6.64 -0.82
N SER A 102 -10.65 7.51 -0.50
CA SER A 102 -10.36 8.85 0.04
C SER A 102 -9.62 8.79 1.38
N GLU A 103 -10.09 7.96 2.31
CA GLU A 103 -9.43 7.78 3.61
C GLU A 103 -8.05 7.13 3.45
N LEU A 104 -7.95 6.11 2.59
CA LEU A 104 -6.67 5.46 2.28
C LEU A 104 -5.63 6.49 1.81
N LYS A 105 -5.99 7.42 0.93
CA LYS A 105 -5.07 8.49 0.48
C LYS A 105 -4.58 9.38 1.62
N ILE A 106 -5.47 9.75 2.54
CA ILE A 106 -5.14 10.57 3.71
C ILE A 106 -4.12 9.83 4.57
N ILE A 107 -4.37 8.54 4.86
CA ILE A 107 -3.48 7.71 5.67
C ILE A 107 -2.12 7.52 4.99
N LEU A 108 -2.10 7.17 3.69
CA LEU A 108 -0.86 7.04 2.91
C LEU A 108 -0.05 8.35 2.88
N GLY A 109 -0.73 9.49 2.84
CA GLY A 109 -0.12 10.81 2.97
C GLY A 109 0.60 11.01 4.30
N LYS A 110 -0.02 10.59 5.42
CA LYS A 110 0.58 10.62 6.75
C LYS A 110 1.76 9.64 6.85
N LEU A 111 1.57 8.41 6.38
CA LEU A 111 2.59 7.35 6.41
C LEU A 111 3.85 7.74 5.62
N ASN A 112 3.70 8.33 4.44
CA ASN A 112 4.84 8.79 3.64
C ASN A 112 5.59 9.97 4.31
N LYS A 113 4.88 10.90 4.96
CA LYS A 113 5.52 11.98 5.73
C LYS A 113 6.30 11.41 6.91
N LEU A 114 5.73 10.43 7.60
CA LEU A 114 6.36 9.77 8.74
C LEU A 114 7.60 8.98 8.30
N ARG A 115 7.53 8.19 7.22
CA ARG A 115 8.68 7.48 6.63
C ARG A 115 9.84 8.42 6.32
N ARG A 116 9.57 9.59 5.72
CA ARG A 116 10.62 10.59 5.43
C ARG A 116 11.28 11.14 6.70
N ARG A 117 10.47 11.42 7.73
CA ARG A 117 10.95 11.91 9.03
C ARG A 117 11.79 10.85 9.74
N TYR A 118 11.30 9.62 9.77
CA TYR A 118 12.00 8.46 10.27
C TYR A 118 13.36 8.27 9.57
N SER A 119 13.39 8.28 8.23
CA SER A 119 14.65 8.20 7.48
C SER A 119 15.60 9.33 7.86
N HIS A 120 15.12 10.57 7.97
CA HIS A 120 15.94 11.68 8.41
C HIS A 120 16.53 11.45 9.81
N HIS A 121 15.71 10.98 10.76
CA HIS A 121 16.15 10.72 12.12
C HIS A 121 17.16 9.58 12.24
N LEU A 122 17.00 8.50 11.45
CA LEU A 122 17.97 7.41 11.40
C LEU A 122 19.38 7.88 11.05
N PHE A 123 19.50 8.89 10.19
CA PHE A 123 20.78 9.40 9.70
C PHE A 123 21.27 10.65 10.44
N SER A 124 20.53 11.17 11.44
CA SER A 124 20.85 12.43 12.13
C SER A 124 21.62 12.30 13.48
N GLY A 125 22.16 11.12 13.82
CA GLY A 125 22.99 10.91 15.03
C GLY A 125 22.23 10.43 16.28
N LEU A 126 22.95 10.17 17.39
CA LEU A 126 22.44 9.43 18.57
C LEU A 126 21.26 10.10 19.32
N ASP A 127 21.16 11.43 19.32
CA ASP A 127 20.10 12.18 20.03
C ASP A 127 18.69 11.99 19.42
N SER A 128 18.60 11.34 18.25
CA SER A 128 17.33 11.10 17.56
C SER A 128 16.65 9.78 17.94
N TRP A 129 17.33 8.86 18.65
CA TRP A 129 16.79 7.51 18.90
C TRP A 129 15.42 7.48 19.59
N GLY A 130 15.19 8.35 20.58
CA GLY A 130 13.87 8.46 21.21
C GLY A 130 12.77 8.93 20.24
N LYS A 131 13.11 9.80 19.29
CA LYS A 131 12.19 10.26 18.22
C LYS A 131 11.94 9.15 17.20
N VAL A 132 12.99 8.40 16.84
CA VAL A 132 12.93 7.25 15.95
C VAL A 132 11.95 6.19 16.49
N VAL A 133 12.00 5.86 17.78
CA VAL A 133 11.08 4.89 18.39
C VAL A 133 9.63 5.40 18.38
N LYS A 134 9.41 6.68 18.71
CA LYS A 134 8.07 7.27 18.68
C LYS A 134 7.47 7.27 17.27
N ASP A 135 8.26 7.63 16.26
CA ASP A 135 7.84 7.61 14.87
C ASP A 135 7.52 6.17 14.39
N VAL A 136 8.21 5.17 14.93
CA VAL A 136 7.94 3.75 14.63
C VAL A 136 6.61 3.29 15.20
N ASP A 137 6.33 3.59 16.46
CA ASP A 137 5.06 3.21 17.10
C ASP A 137 3.87 3.89 16.39
N GLU A 138 3.98 5.21 16.08
CA GLU A 138 2.99 5.92 15.25
C GLU A 138 2.86 5.31 13.84
N GLY A 139 3.98 4.83 13.28
CA GLY A 139 4.04 4.24 11.95
C GLY A 139 3.32 2.90 11.87
N ILE A 140 3.49 2.04 12.88
CA ILE A 140 2.79 0.76 12.98
C ILE A 140 1.28 0.99 13.06
N GLU A 141 0.81 1.91 13.91
CA GLU A 141 -0.63 2.23 14.00
C GLU A 141 -1.20 2.76 12.68
N LEU A 142 -0.43 3.55 11.93
CA LEU A 142 -0.83 4.03 10.61
C LEU A 142 -0.86 2.91 9.57
N CYS A 143 0.07 1.95 9.64
CA CYS A 143 0.06 0.75 8.81
C CYS A 143 -1.21 -0.08 9.05
N ASP A 144 -1.60 -0.32 10.31
CA ASP A 144 -2.82 -1.04 10.66
C ASP A 144 -4.06 -0.37 10.04
N LYS A 145 -4.18 0.95 10.20
CA LYS A 145 -5.29 1.73 9.63
C LYS A 145 -5.30 1.66 8.11
N ALA A 146 -4.14 1.79 7.47
CA ALA A 146 -4.04 1.70 6.01
C ALA A 146 -4.39 0.31 5.50
N MET A 147 -3.99 -0.76 6.21
CA MET A 147 -4.34 -2.13 5.84
C MET A 147 -5.84 -2.39 5.98
N SER A 148 -6.47 -1.86 7.03
CA SER A 148 -7.92 -1.90 7.19
C SER A 148 -8.65 -1.23 6.01
N GLU A 149 -8.23 -0.03 5.61
CA GLU A 149 -8.82 0.68 4.47
C GLU A 149 -8.53 -0.01 3.12
N LEU A 150 -7.37 -0.64 2.98
CA LEU A 150 -7.04 -1.51 1.84
C LEU A 150 -8.04 -2.66 1.74
N TYR A 151 -8.27 -3.40 2.82
CA TYR A 151 -9.24 -4.50 2.82
C TYR A 151 -10.66 -4.04 2.51
N LYS A 152 -11.11 -2.93 3.10
CA LYS A 152 -12.43 -2.33 2.78
C LYS A 152 -12.54 -1.99 1.30
N THR A 153 -11.50 -1.39 0.73
CA THR A 153 -11.45 -1.05 -0.70
C THR A 153 -11.48 -2.29 -1.59
N SER A 154 -10.68 -3.31 -1.25
CA SER A 154 -10.65 -4.58 -1.99
C SER A 154 -11.99 -5.30 -1.96
N GLU A 155 -12.66 -5.35 -0.81
CA GLU A 155 -14.01 -5.92 -0.69
C GLU A 155 -15.05 -5.11 -1.48
N TYR A 156 -14.95 -3.78 -1.50
CA TYR A 156 -15.79 -2.96 -2.38
C TYR A 156 -15.60 -3.34 -3.85
N ILE A 157 -14.34 -3.42 -4.33
CA ILE A 157 -14.04 -3.80 -5.72
C ILE A 157 -14.62 -5.19 -6.02
N LYS A 158 -14.37 -6.16 -5.14
CA LYS A 158 -14.85 -7.54 -5.29
C LYS A 158 -16.37 -7.65 -5.40
N ASN A 159 -17.12 -6.86 -4.63
CA ASN A 159 -18.57 -6.99 -4.53
C ASN A 159 -19.34 -6.07 -5.48
N GLN A 160 -18.78 -4.90 -5.83
CA GLN A 160 -19.50 -3.85 -6.54
C GLN A 160 -19.10 -3.68 -8.01
N THR A 161 -18.02 -4.31 -8.48
CA THR A 161 -17.51 -4.12 -9.86
C THR A 161 -17.68 -5.37 -10.72
N ILE A 162 -17.67 -5.19 -12.04
CA ILE A 162 -17.64 -6.28 -13.02
C ILE A 162 -16.38 -7.13 -12.83
N LEU A 163 -15.23 -6.49 -12.57
CA LEU A 163 -13.97 -7.19 -12.28
C LEU A 163 -14.14 -8.18 -11.12
N GLY A 164 -14.73 -7.74 -10.01
CA GLY A 164 -15.02 -8.58 -8.86
C GLY A 164 -15.93 -9.76 -9.18
N LYS A 165 -16.99 -9.55 -9.97
CA LYS A 165 -17.87 -10.62 -10.45
C LYS A 165 -17.14 -11.65 -11.31
N ILE A 166 -16.18 -11.23 -12.15
CA ILE A 166 -15.37 -12.14 -12.98
C ILE A 166 -14.42 -12.96 -12.10
N GLN A 167 -13.77 -12.33 -11.12
CA GLN A 167 -12.85 -13.00 -10.20
C GLN A 167 -13.57 -14.06 -9.36
N ASN A 168 -14.77 -13.77 -8.85
CA ASN A 168 -15.55 -14.71 -8.05
C ASN A 168 -16.13 -15.89 -8.86
N LYS A 169 -16.31 -15.77 -10.17
CA LYS A 169 -16.76 -16.88 -11.04
C LYS A 169 -15.65 -17.87 -11.42
N LYS A 170 -14.39 -17.49 -11.21
CA LYS A 170 -13.20 -18.32 -11.53
C LYS A 170 -12.71 -19.14 -10.33
N VAL A 171 -13.40 -19.08 -9.18
CA VAL A 171 -13.13 -19.87 -7.96
C VAL A 171 -14.16 -20.98 -7.85
#